data_AF-A0A4Q8LDA6-F1
#
_entry.id   AF-A0A4Q8LDA6-F1
#
_cell.length_a   1.000
_cell.length_b   1.000
_cell.length_c   1.000
_cell.angle_alpha   90.00
_cell.angle_beta   90.00
_cell.angle_gamma   90.00
#
_symmetry.space_group_name_H-M   'P 1'
#
loop_
_entity.id
_entity.type
_entity.pdbx_description
1 polymer ?
#
loop_
_entity_poly.entity_id
_entity_poly.type
_entity_poly.pdbx_seq_one_letter_code
_entity_poly.pdbx_strand_id
1 'polypeptide(L)'
;MKTSITLTIDTSSLTMLDDKYLAAMWHAAQLNPAPIEDADAGYLAESLGREIIRRFLSNTPPLLWDHQGHHAYSCQLQDLKARLTDQSPPIALADANKELLDCLRAVVDIAEGSAPMALGVVRHARTLLSNAQEAR
;
A
#
# COMPACT_ATOMS: atom_id res chain seq x y z
N MET A 1 -3.49 -37.75 -42.86
CA MET A 1 -4.68 -36.88 -42.76
C MET A 1 -4.21 -35.47 -42.46
N LYS A 2 -4.74 -34.44 -43.14
CA LYS A 2 -4.37 -33.04 -42.92
C LYS A 2 -5.58 -32.29 -42.38
N THR A 3 -5.40 -31.53 -41.32
CA THR A 3 -6.45 -30.70 -40.69
C THR A 3 -5.93 -29.28 -40.53
N SER A 4 -6.78 -28.29 -40.80
CA SER A 4 -6.47 -26.87 -40.65
C SER A 4 -7.40 -26.26 -39.60
N ILE A 5 -6.86 -25.41 -38.74
CA ILE A 5 -7.59 -24.67 -37.71
C ILE A 5 -7.20 -23.20 -37.86
N THR A 6 -8.21 -22.33 -37.96
CA THR A 6 -8.01 -20.87 -37.98
C THR A 6 -8.41 -20.31 -36.64
N LEU A 7 -7.55 -19.47 -36.07
CA LEU A 7 -7.77 -18.81 -34.79
C LEU A 7 -8.01 -17.33 -35.04
N THR A 8 -9.05 -16.78 -34.41
CA THR A 8 -9.37 -15.35 -34.43
C THR A 8 -9.42 -14.86 -33.00
N ILE A 9 -8.68 -13.78 -32.72
CA ILE A 9 -8.52 -13.23 -31.38
C ILE A 9 -9.02 -11.80 -31.40
N ASP A 10 -10.00 -11.52 -30.55
CA ASP A 10 -10.45 -10.17 -30.26
C ASP A 10 -9.76 -9.69 -28.97
N THR A 11 -8.85 -8.73 -29.11
CA THR A 11 -8.07 -8.19 -27.99
C THR A 11 -8.93 -7.36 -27.02
N SER A 12 -10.16 -6.96 -27.40
CA SER A 12 -11.06 -6.21 -26.53
C SER A 12 -11.81 -7.09 -25.51
N SER A 13 -11.82 -8.41 -25.71
CA SER A 13 -12.58 -9.37 -24.89
C SER A 13 -11.69 -10.39 -24.17
N LEU A 14 -10.38 -10.15 -24.04
CA LEU A 14 -9.43 -11.06 -23.40
C LEU A 14 -9.81 -11.44 -21.96
N THR A 15 -10.47 -10.55 -21.23
CA THR A 15 -10.93 -10.79 -19.85
C THR A 15 -12.05 -11.85 -19.76
N MET A 16 -12.74 -12.12 -20.86
CA MET A 16 -13.83 -13.10 -20.94
C MET A 16 -13.35 -14.51 -21.32
N LEU A 17 -12.11 -14.64 -21.81
CA LEU A 17 -11.53 -15.92 -22.18
C LEU A 17 -11.15 -16.71 -20.93
N ASP A 18 -11.28 -18.04 -20.95
CA ASP A 18 -10.73 -18.88 -19.89
C ASP A 18 -9.19 -18.99 -19.98
N ASP A 19 -8.54 -19.40 -18.89
CA ASP A 19 -7.07 -19.44 -18.80
C ASP A 19 -6.44 -20.41 -19.81
N LYS A 20 -7.10 -21.53 -20.12
CA LYS A 20 -6.60 -22.52 -21.07
C LYS A 20 -6.61 -21.97 -22.49
N TYR A 21 -7.70 -21.31 -22.87
CA TYR A 21 -7.86 -20.70 -24.17
C TYR A 21 -6.89 -19.52 -24.33
N LEU A 22 -6.75 -18.69 -23.31
CA LEU A 22 -5.79 -17.58 -23.29
C LEU A 22 -4.35 -18.07 -23.48
N ALA A 23 -3.95 -19.13 -22.77
CA ALA A 23 -2.63 -19.75 -22.93
C ALA A 23 -2.42 -20.32 -24.35
N ALA A 24 -3.42 -21.01 -24.91
CA ALA A 24 -3.35 -21.52 -26.27
C ALA A 24 -3.21 -20.38 -27.31
N MET A 25 -3.94 -19.27 -27.12
CA MET A 25 -3.84 -18.10 -28.00
C MET A 25 -2.49 -17.41 -27.87
N TRP A 26 -1.93 -17.31 -26.68
CA TRP A 26 -0.59 -16.74 -26.49
C TRP A 26 0.48 -17.59 -27.20
N HIS A 27 0.42 -18.92 -27.08
CA HIS A 27 1.32 -19.79 -27.83
C HIS A 27 1.14 -19.66 -29.34
N ALA A 28 -0.10 -19.55 -29.84
CA ALA A 28 -0.35 -19.31 -31.26
C ALA A 28 0.21 -17.96 -31.73
N ALA A 29 0.07 -16.90 -30.92
CA ALA A 29 0.64 -15.58 -31.23
C ALA A 29 2.17 -15.59 -31.26
N GLN A 30 2.83 -16.34 -30.36
CA GLN A 30 4.28 -16.51 -30.38
C GLN A 30 4.79 -17.35 -31.56
N LEU A 31 3.95 -18.24 -32.10
CA LEU A 31 4.22 -19.01 -33.31
C LEU A 31 3.82 -18.28 -34.60
N ASN A 32 3.35 -17.02 -34.51
CA ASN A 32 2.98 -16.23 -35.67
C ASN A 32 4.18 -16.11 -36.62
N PRO A 33 4.05 -16.49 -37.91
CA PRO A 33 5.16 -16.48 -38.86
C PRO A 33 5.56 -15.07 -39.34
N ALA A 34 4.90 -14.01 -38.85
CA ALA A 34 5.29 -12.63 -39.14
C ALA A 34 6.73 -12.32 -38.67
N PRO A 35 7.43 -11.37 -39.32
CA PRO A 35 8.73 -10.89 -38.85
C PRO A 35 8.68 -10.38 -37.41
N ILE A 36 9.80 -10.42 -36.70
CA ILE A 36 9.87 -9.98 -35.30
C ILE A 36 9.59 -8.47 -35.14
N GLU A 37 9.80 -7.68 -36.19
CA GLU A 37 9.51 -6.25 -36.23
C GLU A 37 8.05 -5.92 -36.59
N ASP A 38 7.21 -6.93 -36.83
CA ASP A 38 5.79 -6.73 -37.13
C ASP A 38 5.04 -6.22 -35.88
N ALA A 39 4.55 -4.99 -35.97
CA ALA A 39 3.94 -4.29 -34.85
C ALA A 39 2.64 -4.97 -34.38
N ASP A 40 1.82 -5.48 -35.30
CA ASP A 40 0.52 -6.09 -34.96
C ASP A 40 0.72 -7.46 -34.32
N ALA A 41 1.66 -8.27 -34.83
CA ALA A 41 2.04 -9.54 -34.23
C ALA A 41 2.62 -9.36 -32.83
N GLY A 42 3.50 -8.37 -32.65
CA GLY A 42 4.06 -8.00 -31.35
C GLY A 42 2.98 -7.54 -30.37
N TYR A 43 2.09 -6.64 -30.80
CA TYR A 43 1.00 -6.13 -29.98
C TYR A 43 0.03 -7.24 -29.53
N LEU A 44 -0.30 -8.17 -30.43
CA LEU A 44 -1.15 -9.32 -30.11
C LEU A 44 -0.50 -10.20 -29.03
N ALA A 45 0.77 -10.59 -29.21
CA ALA A 45 1.49 -11.42 -28.25
C ALA A 45 1.63 -10.74 -26.89
N GLU A 46 1.92 -9.43 -26.87
CA GLU A 46 2.02 -8.62 -25.66
C GLU A 46 0.67 -8.53 -24.93
N SER A 47 -0.42 -8.26 -25.63
CA SER A 47 -1.77 -8.13 -25.05
C SER A 47 -2.19 -9.41 -24.32
N LEU A 48 -1.96 -10.57 -24.95
CA LEU A 48 -2.24 -11.88 -24.37
C LEU A 48 -1.33 -12.15 -23.15
N GLY A 49 -0.03 -11.89 -23.26
CA GLY A 49 0.92 -12.11 -22.18
C GLY A 49 0.63 -11.24 -20.94
N ARG A 50 0.26 -9.97 -21.14
CA ARG A 50 -0.12 -9.05 -20.06
C ARG A 50 -1.36 -9.54 -19.32
N GLU A 51 -2.36 -10.06 -20.02
CA GLU A 51 -3.56 -10.60 -19.39
C GLU A 51 -3.24 -11.86 -18.56
N ILE A 52 -2.38 -12.75 -19.05
CA ILE A 52 -1.90 -13.92 -18.27
C ILE A 52 -1.18 -13.45 -17.00
N ILE A 53 -0.26 -12.50 -17.10
CA ILE A 53 0.47 -11.95 -15.94
C ILE A 53 -0.51 -11.30 -14.95
N ARG A 54 -1.48 -10.51 -15.43
CA ARG A 54 -2.49 -9.87 -14.58
C ARG A 54 -3.27 -10.91 -13.78
N ARG A 55 -3.70 -12.01 -14.41
CA ARG A 55 -4.43 -13.10 -13.74
C ARG A 55 -3.53 -13.86 -12.75
N PHE A 56 -2.31 -14.16 -13.15
CA PHE A 56 -1.33 -14.79 -12.27
C PHE A 56 -1.11 -13.96 -11.00
N LEU A 57 -0.89 -12.65 -11.13
CA LEU A 57 -0.73 -11.74 -10.00
C LEU A 57 -2.01 -11.61 -9.16
N SER A 58 -3.20 -11.64 -9.78
CA SER A 58 -4.47 -11.59 -9.04
C SER A 58 -4.72 -12.85 -8.20
N ASN A 59 -4.27 -14.00 -8.67
CA ASN A 59 -4.45 -15.30 -8.00
C ASN A 59 -3.26 -15.69 -7.09
N THR A 60 -2.20 -14.89 -7.10
CA THR A 60 -1.06 -15.07 -6.20
C THR A 60 -1.28 -14.15 -5.00
N PRO A 61 -1.80 -14.63 -3.85
CA PRO A 61 -1.81 -13.81 -2.64
C PRO A 61 -0.37 -13.36 -2.41
N PRO A 62 -0.09 -12.04 -2.27
CA PRO A 62 1.26 -11.60 -1.98
C PRO A 62 1.64 -12.18 -0.62
N LEU A 63 2.41 -13.27 -0.64
CA LEU A 63 2.88 -14.03 0.53
C LEU A 63 3.74 -13.17 1.49
N LEU A 64 3.94 -11.89 1.19
CA LEU A 64 4.92 -11.00 1.83
C LEU A 64 4.39 -9.56 2.00
N TRP A 65 3.08 -9.37 2.18
CA TRP A 65 2.50 -8.07 2.57
C TRP A 65 2.21 -7.97 4.08
N ASP A 66 2.96 -8.71 4.90
CA ASP A 66 2.74 -8.73 6.36
C ASP A 66 3.32 -7.50 7.07
N HIS A 67 4.31 -6.84 6.47
CA HIS A 67 4.97 -5.68 7.05
C HIS A 67 4.54 -4.39 6.35
N GLN A 68 3.59 -3.69 6.96
CA GLN A 68 3.24 -2.33 6.56
C GLN A 68 4.07 -1.33 7.37
N GLY A 69 4.76 -0.41 6.68
CA GLY A 69 5.66 0.57 7.32
C GLY A 69 5.01 1.43 8.40
N HIS A 70 3.69 1.61 8.35
CA HIS A 70 2.92 2.38 9.33
C HIS A 70 2.32 1.54 10.47
N HIS A 71 2.44 0.21 10.42
CA HIS A 71 1.81 -0.68 11.40
C HIS A 71 2.49 -0.57 12.77
N ALA A 72 3.83 -0.63 12.80
CA ALA A 72 4.60 -0.46 14.04
C ALA A 72 4.31 0.89 14.72
N TYR A 73 4.23 1.96 13.94
CA TYR A 73 3.87 3.29 14.44
C TYR A 73 2.46 3.33 15.03
N SER A 74 1.49 2.70 14.36
CA SER A 74 0.10 2.64 14.84
C SER A 74 -0.02 1.87 16.15
N CYS A 75 0.72 0.75 16.29
CA CYS A 75 0.79 -0.02 17.54
C CYS A 75 1.41 0.82 18.68
N GLN A 76 2.52 1.52 18.42
CA GLN A 76 3.16 2.39 19.40
C GLN A 76 2.25 3.53 19.89
N LEU A 77 1.48 4.13 18.98
CA LEU A 77 0.49 5.16 19.34
C LEU A 77 -0.65 4.59 20.18
N GLN A 78 -1.12 3.38 19.88
CA GLN A 78 -2.17 2.72 20.65
C GLN A 78 -1.70 2.38 22.06
N ASP A 79 -0.48 1.86 22.21
CA ASP A 79 0.14 1.57 23.51
C ASP A 79 0.34 2.85 24.33
N LEU A 80 0.81 3.93 23.70
CA LEU A 80 0.96 5.23 24.35
C LEU A 80 -0.40 5.78 24.79
N LYS A 81 -1.42 5.71 23.93
CA LYS A 81 -2.79 6.11 24.26
C LYS A 81 -3.34 5.31 25.45
N ALA A 82 -3.14 4.00 25.48
CA ALA A 82 -3.57 3.16 26.58
C ALA A 82 -2.92 3.59 27.91
N ARG A 83 -1.60 3.82 27.92
CA ARG A 83 -0.87 4.31 29.09
C ARG A 83 -1.33 5.68 29.58
N LEU A 84 -1.63 6.60 28.66
CA LEU A 84 -2.16 7.93 28.98
C LEU A 84 -3.62 7.89 29.47
N THR A 85 -4.40 6.89 29.05
CA THR A 85 -5.81 6.74 29.46
C THR A 85 -5.93 6.02 30.81
N ASP A 86 -5.01 5.10 31.11
CA ASP A 86 -4.95 4.36 32.37
C ASP A 86 -4.38 5.20 33.53
N GLN A 87 -3.65 6.28 33.21
CA GLN A 87 -3.20 7.29 34.17
C GLN A 87 -4.14 8.49 34.19
N SER A 88 -5.15 8.49 35.06
CA SER A 88 -5.83 9.70 35.53
C SER A 88 -5.67 9.82 37.05
N PRO A 89 -5.40 11.04 37.56
CA PRO A 89 -6.42 12.08 37.59
C PRO A 89 -6.02 13.35 36.79
N PRO A 90 -6.90 14.36 36.65
CA PRO A 90 -6.72 15.45 35.70
C PRO A 90 -5.61 16.37 36.21
N ILE A 91 -4.48 16.40 35.50
CA ILE A 91 -3.43 17.36 35.79
C ILE A 91 -3.98 18.73 35.37
N ALA A 92 -4.38 19.53 36.36
CA ALA A 92 -4.47 20.97 36.16
C ALA A 92 -3.09 21.41 35.64
N LEU A 93 -3.05 22.04 34.45
CA LEU A 93 -1.81 22.37 33.74
C LEU A 93 -0.76 23.12 34.58
N ALA A 94 -1.15 23.69 35.72
CA ALA A 94 -0.27 24.33 36.71
C ALA A 94 0.70 23.36 37.42
N ASP A 95 0.39 22.06 37.49
CA ASP A 95 1.17 21.04 38.22
C ASP A 95 1.94 20.06 37.30
N ALA A 96 2.06 20.37 36.01
CA ALA A 96 2.76 19.50 35.06
C ALA A 96 4.24 19.31 35.47
N ASN A 97 4.57 18.11 35.98
CA ASN A 97 5.92 17.76 36.37
C ASN A 97 6.80 17.48 35.14
N LYS A 98 8.13 17.56 35.31
CA LYS A 98 9.15 17.43 34.25
C LYS A 98 8.94 16.21 33.34
N GLU A 99 8.49 15.09 33.89
CA GLU A 99 8.20 13.87 33.12
C GLU A 99 7.06 14.04 32.10
N LEU A 100 6.03 14.84 32.41
CA LEU A 100 4.92 15.12 31.49
C LEU A 100 5.39 16.02 30.34
N LEU A 101 6.24 17.00 30.65
CA LEU A 101 6.88 17.88 29.66
C LEU A 101 7.85 17.09 28.76
N ASP A 102 8.60 16.15 29.32
CA ASP A 102 9.50 15.28 28.57
C ASP A 102 8.71 14.29 27.68
N CYS A 103 7.55 13.79 28.15
CA CYS A 103 6.64 12.98 27.33
C CYS A 103 6.03 13.79 26.17
N LEU A 104 5.58 15.03 26.43
CA LEU A 104 5.04 15.91 25.38
C LEU A 104 6.10 16.29 24.34
N ARG A 105 7.35 16.53 24.77
CA ARG A 105 8.48 16.75 23.87
C ARG A 105 8.79 15.53 23.02
N ALA A 106 8.84 14.34 23.61
CA ALA A 106 9.04 13.10 22.87
C ALA A 106 7.95 12.88 21.81
N VAL A 107 6.68 13.22 22.11
CA VAL A 107 5.59 13.16 21.13
C VAL A 107 5.77 14.15 19.97
N VAL A 108 6.26 15.36 20.24
CA VAL A 108 6.55 16.37 19.21
C VAL A 108 7.74 15.93 18.35
N ASP A 109 8.84 15.50 18.96
CA ASP A 109 10.07 15.08 18.26
C ASP A 109 9.83 13.87 17.36
N ILE A 110 9.06 12.88 17.83
CA ILE A 110 8.70 11.69 17.04
C ILE A 110 7.82 12.06 15.84
N ALA A 111 6.95 13.07 15.98
CA ALA A 111 6.04 13.47 14.94
C ALA A 111 6.66 14.43 13.90
N GLU A 112 7.73 15.15 14.25
CA GLU A 112 8.48 15.98 13.31
C GLU A 112 9.33 15.14 12.33
N GLY A 113 9.64 13.88 12.68
CA GLY A 113 10.37 12.94 11.82
C GLY A 113 9.50 12.08 10.87
N SER A 114 8.17 12.21 10.90
CA SER A 114 7.26 11.34 10.15
C SER A 114 6.18 12.12 9.39
N ALA A 115 5.87 11.68 8.17
CA ALA A 115 4.92 12.27 7.19
C ALA A 115 3.57 12.77 7.77
N PRO A 116 2.84 13.67 7.07
CA PRO A 116 1.97 14.72 7.62
C PRO A 116 0.64 14.27 8.27
N MET A 117 0.42 12.99 8.52
CA MET A 117 -0.85 12.47 9.06
C MET A 117 -1.03 12.67 10.58
N ALA A 118 -0.02 13.17 11.32
CA ALA A 118 -0.08 13.37 12.77
C ALA A 118 -0.40 14.83 13.21
N LEU A 119 -0.81 15.71 12.30
CA LEU A 119 -0.97 17.16 12.56
C LEU A 119 -1.89 17.52 13.73
N GLY A 120 -2.96 16.76 13.97
CA GLY A 120 -3.92 17.03 15.05
C GLY A 120 -3.35 16.79 16.45
N VAL A 121 -2.65 15.67 16.63
CA VAL A 121 -2.02 15.29 17.91
C VAL A 121 -0.86 16.22 18.24
N VAL A 122 -0.04 16.56 17.23
CA VAL A 122 1.08 17.50 17.37
C VAL A 122 0.60 18.90 17.73
N ARG A 123 -0.46 19.39 17.07
CA ARG A 123 -1.02 20.71 17.39
C ARG A 123 -1.51 20.74 18.83
N HIS A 124 -2.22 19.70 19.28
CA HIS A 124 -2.72 19.63 20.64
C HIS A 124 -1.58 19.55 21.67
N ALA A 125 -0.56 18.71 21.43
CA ALA A 125 0.62 18.61 22.28
C ALA A 125 1.41 19.93 22.39
N ARG A 126 1.59 20.65 21.26
CA ARG A 126 2.24 21.97 21.25
C ARG A 126 1.45 23.02 22.04
N THR A 127 0.12 23.03 21.93
CA THR A 127 -0.72 23.95 22.71
C THR A 127 -0.59 23.68 24.21
N LEU A 128 -0.61 22.41 24.62
CA LEU A 128 -0.41 22.05 26.02
C LEU A 128 0.98 22.44 26.54
N LEU A 129 2.02 22.30 25.71
CA LEU A 129 3.39 22.71 26.05
C LEU A 129 3.51 24.23 26.23
N SER A 130 2.92 25.03 25.33
CA SER A 130 2.94 26.50 25.41
C SER A 130 2.25 26.98 26.69
N ASN A 131 1.05 26.46 26.95
CA ASN A 131 0.27 26.84 28.13
C ASN A 131 0.99 26.46 29.45
N ALA A 132 1.73 25.35 29.48
CA ALA A 132 2.51 24.94 30.64
C ALA A 132 3.78 25.78 30.85
N GLN A 133 4.36 26.34 29.78
CA GLN A 133 5.51 27.26 29.86
C GLN A 133 5.10 28.67 30.31
N GLU A 134 3.91 29.13 29.93
CA GLU A 134 3.37 30.44 30.33
C GLU A 134 2.85 30.48 31.79
N ALA A 135 2.57 29.31 32.38
CA ALA A 135 2.10 29.18 33.76
C ALA A 135 3.22 29.16 34.83
N ARG A 136 4.50 29.31 34.43
CA ARG A 136 5.67 29.42 35.31
C ARG A 136 6.18 30.85 35.37
#